data_AF-T0ZNG8-F1
#
_entry.id   AF-T0ZNG8-F1
#
_cell.length_a   1.000
_cell.length_b   1.000
_cell.length_c   1.000
_cell.angle_alpha   90.00
_cell.angle_beta   90.00
_cell.angle_gamma   90.00
#
_symmetry.space_group_name_H-M   'P 1'
#
loop_
_entity.id
_entity.type
_entity.pdbx_description
1 polymer ?
#
loop_
_entity_poly.entity_id
_entity_poly.type
_entity_poly.pdbx_seq_one_letter_code
_entity_poly.pdbx_strand_id
1 'polypeptide(L)'
;PTISGSGSPDQVRFNALAVVAMGLGNSAEEIETFYRSTLFSFQNPISNMKSLIEASIRFLADNNLIREAGGRLIATAFGKATADLYLNPESAIILMDYLKGKHSEESALF
;
A
#
# COMPACT_ATOMS: atom_id res chain seq x y z
N PRO A 1 -18.56 16.08 -14.88
CA PRO A 1 -17.81 16.35 -13.62
C PRO A 1 -16.66 15.34 -13.43
N THR A 2 -15.48 15.81 -13.04
CA THR A 2 -14.32 14.93 -12.74
C THR A 2 -14.42 14.40 -11.32
N ILE A 3 -14.34 13.09 -11.12
CA ILE A 3 -14.42 12.42 -9.81
C ILE A 3 -13.08 11.74 -9.51
N SER A 4 -12.60 11.83 -8.27
CA SER A 4 -11.34 11.20 -7.84
C SER A 4 -11.49 9.68 -7.69
N GLY A 5 -10.56 8.92 -8.28
CA GLY A 5 -10.47 7.46 -8.13
C GLY A 5 -9.59 6.98 -6.97
N SER A 6 -8.91 7.87 -6.23
CA SER A 6 -7.88 7.47 -5.25
C SER A 6 -8.41 6.93 -3.92
N GLY A 7 -9.73 6.81 -3.75
CA GLY A 7 -10.36 6.34 -2.51
C GLY A 7 -10.78 4.87 -2.52
N SER A 8 -10.50 4.12 -3.57
CA SER A 8 -10.76 2.68 -3.58
C SER A 8 -9.73 1.93 -2.71
N PRO A 9 -10.08 0.78 -2.11
CA PRO A 9 -9.19 0.09 -1.17
C PRO A 9 -7.84 -0.35 -1.74
N ASP A 10 -7.78 -0.70 -3.03
CA ASP A 10 -6.55 -1.02 -3.76
C ASP A 10 -5.65 0.22 -3.92
N GLN A 11 -6.22 1.36 -4.29
CA GLN A 11 -5.49 2.63 -4.43
C GLN A 11 -4.98 3.13 -3.07
N VAL A 12 -5.77 2.97 -1.99
CA VAL A 12 -5.33 3.36 -0.66
C VAL A 12 -4.16 2.52 -0.18
N ARG A 13 -4.18 1.20 -0.41
CA ARG A 13 -3.04 0.31 -0.12
C ARG A 13 -1.80 0.69 -0.92
N PHE A 14 -1.96 0.93 -2.22
CA PHE A 14 -0.88 1.35 -3.10
C PHE A 14 -0.22 2.65 -2.62
N ASN A 15 -1.03 3.69 -2.38
CA ASN A 15 -0.54 4.99 -1.94
C ASN A 15 0.05 4.95 -0.52
N ALA A 16 -0.56 4.21 0.41
CA ALA A 16 -0.04 4.07 1.77
C ALA A 16 1.35 3.41 1.77
N LEU A 17 1.55 2.36 0.96
CA LEU A 17 2.85 1.73 0.81
C LEU A 17 3.87 2.72 0.22
N ALA A 18 3.50 3.48 -0.82
CA ALA A 18 4.38 4.47 -1.42
C ALA A 18 4.80 5.57 -0.43
N VAL A 19 3.85 6.12 0.34
CA VAL A 19 4.12 7.13 1.38
C VAL A 19 5.15 6.63 2.39
N VAL A 20 4.99 5.38 2.88
CA VAL A 20 5.93 4.76 3.83
C VAL A 20 7.27 4.46 3.18
N ALA A 21 7.29 3.87 1.99
CA ALA A 21 8.51 3.46 1.30
C ALA A 21 9.37 4.62 0.79
N MET A 22 8.75 5.79 0.53
CA MET A 22 9.44 7.02 0.14
C MET A 22 9.84 7.89 1.34
N GLY A 23 9.43 7.53 2.56
CA GLY A 23 9.69 8.32 3.76
C GLY A 23 8.87 9.60 3.85
N LEU A 24 7.75 9.69 3.14
CA LEU A 24 6.83 10.83 3.17
C LEU A 24 5.91 10.81 4.41
N GLY A 25 5.74 9.64 5.01
CA GLY A 25 4.95 9.43 6.22
C GLY A 25 5.23 8.06 6.82
N ASN A 26 5.04 7.92 8.12
CA ASN A 26 5.37 6.73 8.90
C ASN A 26 4.34 6.47 10.01
N SER A 27 3.18 7.10 9.96
CA SER A 27 2.03 6.81 10.82
C SER A 27 0.72 6.91 10.03
N ALA A 28 -0.38 6.41 10.61
CA ALA A 28 -1.70 6.53 10.00
C ALA A 28 -2.11 8.01 9.82
N GLU A 29 -1.76 8.87 10.78
CA GLU A 29 -2.03 10.30 10.76
C GLU A 29 -1.27 11.03 9.64
N GLU A 30 0.00 10.65 9.39
CA GLU A 30 0.78 11.21 8.30
C GLU A 30 0.26 10.75 6.93
N ILE A 31 -0.20 9.49 6.81
CA ILE A 31 -0.88 9.00 5.59
C ILE A 31 -2.22 9.75 5.40
N GLU A 32 -2.97 10.00 6.47
CA GLU A 32 -4.20 10.80 6.41
C GLU A 32 -3.89 12.24 5.96
N THR A 33 -2.80 12.82 6.47
CA THR A 33 -2.32 14.16 6.07
C THR A 33 -1.97 14.21 4.59
N PHE A 34 -1.35 13.16 4.03
CA PHE A 34 -1.17 13.03 2.59
C PHE A 34 -2.51 13.10 1.85
N TYR A 35 -3.51 12.30 2.26
CA TYR A 35 -4.83 12.30 1.64
C TYR A 35 -5.57 13.64 1.74
N ARG A 36 -5.35 14.42 2.81
CA ARG A 36 -5.95 15.77 2.98
C ARG A 36 -5.59 16.73 1.84
N SER A 37 -4.46 16.51 1.18
CA SER A 37 -4.00 17.33 0.05
C SER A 37 -4.49 16.85 -1.32
N THR A 38 -5.28 15.77 -1.38
CA THR A 38 -5.75 15.16 -2.64
C THR A 38 -7.13 15.69 -3.07
N LEU A 39 -7.45 15.56 -4.37
CA LEU A 39 -8.79 15.82 -4.89
C LEU A 39 -9.85 14.94 -4.23
N PHE A 40 -9.51 13.73 -3.77
CA PHE A 40 -10.45 12.84 -3.09
C PHE A 40 -11.01 13.46 -1.81
N SER A 41 -10.15 14.02 -0.96
CA SER A 41 -10.57 14.67 0.29
C SER A 41 -11.28 16.00 0.05
N PHE A 42 -11.06 16.65 -1.10
CA PHE A 42 -11.85 17.81 -1.51
C PHE A 42 -13.30 17.42 -1.88
N GLN A 43 -13.49 16.22 -2.40
CA GLN A 43 -14.79 15.73 -2.87
C GLN A 43 -15.56 14.89 -1.83
N ASN A 44 -14.89 14.37 -0.80
CA ASN A 44 -15.46 13.43 0.16
C ASN A 44 -15.09 13.80 1.61
N PRO A 45 -15.98 13.55 2.60
CA PRO A 45 -15.64 13.73 4.00
C PRO A 45 -14.50 12.80 4.44
N ILE A 46 -13.52 13.36 5.15
CA ILE A 46 -12.31 12.60 5.55
C ILE A 46 -12.56 11.53 6.62
N SER A 47 -13.68 11.61 7.35
CA SER A 47 -14.08 10.61 8.36
C SER A 47 -14.12 9.19 7.78
N ASN A 48 -14.39 9.06 6.49
CA ASN A 48 -14.47 7.78 5.80
C ASN A 48 -13.08 7.19 5.48
N MET A 49 -12.04 8.03 5.42
CA MET A 49 -10.69 7.64 4.99
C MET A 49 -9.90 6.96 6.11
N LYS A 50 -10.10 7.35 7.38
CA LYS A 50 -9.34 6.81 8.51
C LYS A 50 -9.43 5.28 8.61
N SER A 51 -10.65 4.75 8.55
CA SER A 51 -10.88 3.29 8.60
C SER A 51 -10.22 2.54 7.44
N LEU A 52 -10.18 3.17 6.25
CA LEU A 52 -9.59 2.60 5.05
C LEU A 52 -8.06 2.63 5.09
N ILE A 53 -7.47 3.70 5.62
CA ILE A 53 -6.02 3.80 5.89
C ILE A 53 -5.61 2.74 6.90
N GLU A 54 -6.32 2.61 8.02
CA GLU A 54 -6.02 1.60 9.04
C GLU A 54 -6.13 0.17 8.49
N ALA A 55 -7.16 -0.11 7.69
CA ALA A 55 -7.29 -1.40 7.01
C ALA A 55 -6.15 -1.64 6.01
N SER A 56 -5.71 -0.60 5.31
CA SER A 56 -4.58 -0.68 4.38
C SER A 56 -3.27 -0.96 5.11
N ILE A 57 -3.00 -0.28 6.21
CA ILE A 57 -1.82 -0.51 7.06
C ILE A 57 -1.82 -1.95 7.58
N ARG A 58 -2.95 -2.45 8.10
CA ARG A 58 -3.08 -3.85 8.53
C ARG A 58 -2.76 -4.82 7.39
N PHE A 59 -3.38 -4.64 6.23
CA PHE A 59 -3.11 -5.47 5.05
C PHE A 59 -1.63 -5.49 4.68
N LEU A 60 -0.98 -4.32 4.64
CA LEU A 60 0.44 -4.23 4.29
C LEU A 60 1.34 -4.89 5.34
N ALA A 61 0.99 -4.79 6.63
CA ALA A 61 1.73 -5.42 7.72
C ALA A 61 1.58 -6.94 7.70
N ASP A 62 0.35 -7.44 7.57
CA ASP A 62 0.02 -8.86 7.53
C ASP A 62 0.73 -9.58 6.36
N ASN A 63 0.98 -8.86 5.26
CA ASN A 63 1.67 -9.37 4.07
C ASN A 63 3.16 -8.99 4.00
N ASN A 64 3.76 -8.57 5.12
CA ASN A 64 5.20 -8.26 5.22
C ASN A 64 5.71 -7.20 4.22
N LEU A 65 4.86 -6.25 3.82
CA LEU A 65 5.23 -5.10 2.99
C LEU A 65 5.69 -3.92 3.87
N ILE A 66 5.09 -3.78 5.05
CA ILE A 66 5.54 -2.85 6.09
C ILE A 66 5.70 -3.58 7.42
N ARG A 67 6.39 -2.95 8.36
CA ARG A 67 6.51 -3.39 9.75
C ARG A 67 6.47 -2.19 10.68
N GLU A 68 6.06 -2.41 11.92
CA GLU A 68 6.12 -1.40 12.97
C GLU A 68 7.41 -1.54 13.78
N ALA A 69 8.11 -0.43 14.01
CA ALA A 69 9.25 -0.37 14.92
C ALA A 69 9.32 0.99 15.62
N GLY A 70 9.34 0.99 16.96
CA GLY A 70 9.38 2.22 17.74
C GLY A 70 8.16 3.12 17.51
N GLY A 71 6.98 2.53 17.26
CA GLY A 71 5.75 3.27 16.96
C GLY A 71 5.71 3.92 15.58
N ARG A 72 6.62 3.52 14.67
CA ARG A 72 6.70 4.03 13.30
C ARG A 72 6.52 2.89 12.30
N LEU A 73 5.81 3.17 11.22
CA LEU A 73 5.71 2.32 10.04
C LEU A 73 6.99 2.41 9.22
N ILE A 74 7.56 1.26 8.88
CA ILE A 74 8.76 1.14 8.07
C ILE A 74 8.50 0.13 6.96
N ALA A 75 8.82 0.48 5.71
CA ALA A 75 8.75 -0.46 4.61
C ALA A 75 9.79 -1.59 4.80
N THR A 76 9.38 -2.84 4.56
CA THR A 76 10.33 -3.96 4.50
C THR A 76 11.13 -3.90 3.20
N ALA A 77 12.15 -4.75 3.04
CA ALA A 77 12.84 -4.87 1.75
C ALA A 77 11.86 -5.27 0.61
N PHE A 78 10.90 -6.13 0.92
CA PHE A 78 9.86 -6.55 -0.02
C PHE A 78 8.89 -5.40 -0.36
N GLY A 79 8.40 -4.66 0.64
CA GLY A 79 7.53 -3.51 0.39
C GLY A 79 8.23 -2.36 -0.31
N LYS A 80 9.52 -2.12 -0.02
CA LYS A 80 10.33 -1.13 -0.73
C LYS A 80 10.49 -1.50 -2.20
N ALA A 81 10.85 -2.75 -2.50
CA ALA A 81 10.93 -3.23 -3.87
C ALA A 81 9.57 -3.15 -4.59
N THR A 82 8.48 -3.50 -3.91
CA THR A 82 7.11 -3.40 -4.44
C THR A 82 6.78 -1.97 -4.84
N ALA A 83 7.07 -0.99 -3.98
CA ALA A 83 6.83 0.43 -4.25
C ALA A 83 7.74 0.97 -5.36
N ASP A 84 9.03 0.64 -5.33
CA ASP A 84 10.01 1.12 -6.31
C ASP A 84 9.72 0.57 -7.71
N LEU A 85 9.14 -0.64 -7.81
CA LEU A 85 8.69 -1.26 -9.07
C LEU A 85 7.26 -0.85 -9.48
N TYR A 86 6.60 0.02 -8.72
CA TYR A 86 5.22 0.46 -8.99
C TYR A 86 4.20 -0.69 -9.08
N LEU A 87 4.46 -1.80 -8.37
CA LEU A 87 3.56 -2.95 -8.35
C LEU A 87 2.40 -2.69 -7.40
N ASN A 88 1.20 -3.15 -7.79
CA ASN A 88 0.11 -3.28 -6.85
C ASN A 88 0.54 -4.26 -5.73
N PRO A 89 0.35 -3.92 -4.44
CA PRO A 89 0.65 -4.81 -3.33
C PRO A 89 0.11 -6.25 -3.50
N GLU A 90 -1.12 -6.41 -3.99
CA GLU A 90 -1.72 -7.73 -4.24
C GLU A 90 -0.96 -8.50 -5.32
N SER A 91 -0.62 -7.85 -6.43
CA SER A 91 0.16 -8.47 -7.50
C SER A 91 1.56 -8.87 -7.02
N ALA A 92 2.20 -8.04 -6.21
CA ALA A 92 3.52 -8.35 -5.66
C ALA A 92 3.48 -9.55 -4.71
N ILE A 93 2.43 -9.71 -3.90
CA ILE A 93 2.23 -10.88 -3.04
C ILE A 93 2.08 -12.13 -3.89
N ILE A 94 1.20 -12.11 -4.89
CA ILE A 94 1.00 -13.23 -5.82
C ILE A 94 2.32 -13.62 -6.48
N LEU A 95 3.05 -12.64 -7.06
CA LEU A 95 4.35 -12.88 -7.67
C LEU A 95 5.36 -13.49 -6.69
N MET A 96 5.41 -13.00 -5.45
CA MET A 96 6.30 -13.52 -4.42
C MET A 96 5.95 -14.97 -4.04
N ASP A 97 4.67 -15.31 -3.97
CA ASP A 97 4.21 -16.67 -3.67
C ASP A 97 4.59 -17.65 -4.79
N TYR A 98 4.41 -17.25 -6.06
CA TYR A 98 4.90 -18.01 -7.20
C TYR A 98 6.43 -18.18 -7.15
N LEU A 99 7.18 -17.10 -6.88
CA LEU A 99 8.64 -17.10 -6.80
C LEU A 99 9.21 -17.95 -5.67
N LYS A 100 8.46 -18.17 -4.58
CA LYS A 100 8.86 -19.07 -3.48
C LYS A 100 8.54 -20.55 -3.75
N GLY A 101 7.69 -20.84 -4.75
CA GLY A 101 7.32 -22.19 -5.15
C GLY A 101 8.44 -22.95 -5.87
N LYS A 102 8.16 -24.21 -6.23
CA LYS A 102 9.04 -24.95 -7.15
C LYS A 102 8.86 -24.42 -8.57
N HIS A 103 9.95 -24.01 -9.20
CA HIS A 103 9.95 -23.48 -10.56
C HIS A 103 10.12 -24.58 -11.60
N SER A 104 9.29 -24.52 -12.64
CA SER A 104 9.37 -25.35 -13.84
C SER A 104 8.98 -24.51 -15.07
N GLU A 105 9.36 -24.94 -16.28
CA GLU A 105 8.86 -24.32 -17.51
C GLU A 105 7.34 -24.37 -17.59
N GLU A 106 6.73 -25.45 -17.10
CA GLU A 106 5.28 -25.65 -17.10
C GLU A 106 4.57 -24.64 -16.17
N SER A 107 5.14 -24.34 -15.00
CA SER A 107 4.62 -23.31 -14.09
C SER A 107 4.88 -21.87 -14.53
N ALA A 108 5.68 -21.64 -15.58
CA ALA A 108 5.95 -20.31 -16.14
C ALA A 108 5.00 -19.93 -17.30
N LEU A 109 4.21 -20.89 -17.78
CA LEU A 109 3.26 -20.70 -18.88
C LEU A 109 1.84 -20.32 -18.41
N PHE A 110 1.62 -20.25 -17.10
CA PHE A 110 0.34 -19.94 -16.44
C PHE A 110 0.54 -18.97 -15.28
#